data_AF-A0A953KIU3-F1
#
_entry.id   AF-A0A953KIU3-F1
#
_cell.length_a   1.000
_cell.length_b   1.000
_cell.length_c   1.000
_cell.angle_alpha   90.00
_cell.angle_beta   90.00
_cell.angle_gamma   90.00
#
_symmetry.space_group_name_H-M   'P 1'
#
loop_
_entity.id
_entity.type
_entity.pdbx_description
1 polymer ?
#
loop_
_entity_poly.entity_id
_entity_poly.type
_entity_poly.pdbx_seq_one_letter_code
_entity_poly.pdbx_strand_id
1 'polypeptide(L)'
;MNFNRLVSYITVAVSAFYPISYASLLAFRRFSTLSDDPEAKAIANEIYLVECGERPIIRGSEYTGIKHCEQLKIMFESLFSNINFDIPSPENFEVLRKADIENADLVKSLAICDLIETTAPFVIHFYQDFLIQCQLALGRSSEFVKRNYLDEHNLTEGDTCELQHIEMLGRMKLNYSDVISSTAYNTHQRIFVNLVSQHFSGCLKEMEKS
;
A
#
# COMPACT_ATOMS: atom_id res chain seq x y z
N MET A 1 21.51 -3.67 -18.36
CA MET A 1 20.31 -2.91 -18.77
C MET A 1 20.70 -1.46 -19.00
N ASN A 2 20.24 -0.78 -20.07
CA ASN A 2 20.52 0.66 -20.26
C ASN A 2 19.79 1.47 -19.16
N PHE A 3 20.38 2.57 -18.68
CA PHE A 3 19.79 3.46 -17.66
C PHE A 3 18.33 3.82 -17.94
N ASN A 4 17.98 4.25 -19.15
CA ASN A 4 16.60 4.64 -19.50
C ASN A 4 15.63 3.47 -19.37
N ARG A 5 16.10 2.26 -19.68
CA ARG A 5 15.33 1.02 -19.55
C ARG A 5 15.10 0.64 -18.09
N LEU A 6 16.11 0.84 -17.23
CA LEU A 6 15.99 0.64 -15.79
C LEU A 6 15.00 1.62 -15.16
N VAL A 7 15.06 2.90 -15.55
CA VAL A 7 14.10 3.92 -15.12
C VAL A 7 12.69 3.53 -15.52
N SER A 8 12.46 3.18 -16.80
CA SER A 8 11.15 2.73 -17.28
C SER A 8 10.63 1.53 -16.49
N TYR A 9 11.49 0.53 -16.28
CA TYR A 9 11.14 -0.67 -15.51
C TYR A 9 10.72 -0.34 -14.07
N ILE A 10 11.48 0.51 -13.38
CA ILE A 10 11.17 0.94 -12.01
C ILE A 10 9.87 1.76 -11.98
N THR A 11 9.66 2.69 -12.93
CA THR A 11 8.43 3.49 -13.00
C THR A 11 7.19 2.60 -13.15
N VAL A 12 7.25 1.58 -14.00
CA VAL A 12 6.14 0.63 -14.18
C VAL A 12 5.94 -0.21 -12.91
N ALA A 13 7.03 -0.60 -12.22
CA ALA A 13 6.94 -1.32 -10.95
C ALA A 13 6.24 -0.47 -9.88
N VAL A 14 6.66 0.79 -9.70
CA VAL A 14 6.00 1.69 -8.73
C VAL A 14 4.54 1.91 -9.11
N SER A 15 4.24 2.14 -10.39
CA SER A 15 2.86 2.34 -10.90
C SER A 15 1.97 1.11 -10.72
N ALA A 16 2.55 -0.10 -10.65
CA ALA A 16 1.80 -1.32 -10.41
C ALA A 16 1.16 -1.28 -9.01
N PHE A 17 1.91 -0.89 -7.98
CA PHE A 17 1.43 -1.00 -6.60
C PHE A 17 0.95 0.31 -5.99
N TYR A 18 1.35 1.46 -6.54
CA TYR A 18 0.89 2.76 -6.11
C TYR A 18 -0.65 2.83 -5.91
N PRO A 19 -1.51 2.36 -6.86
CA PRO A 19 -2.95 2.35 -6.63
C PRO A 19 -3.42 1.34 -5.56
N ILE A 20 -2.64 0.28 -5.28
CA ILE A 20 -2.98 -0.70 -4.25
C ILE A 20 -2.71 -0.15 -2.85
N SER A 21 -1.57 0.53 -2.67
CA SER A 21 -1.29 1.28 -1.44
C SER A 21 -2.34 2.37 -1.22
N TYR A 22 -2.73 3.11 -2.27
CA TYR A 22 -3.82 4.08 -2.16
C TYR A 22 -5.19 3.46 -1.86
N ALA A 23 -5.44 2.23 -2.30
CA ALA A 23 -6.67 1.51 -1.94
C ALA A 23 -6.78 1.25 -0.44
N SER A 24 -5.65 1.04 0.27
CA SER A 24 -5.62 0.86 1.72
C SER A 24 -6.21 2.08 2.44
N LEU A 25 -5.65 3.26 2.13
CA LEU A 25 -6.14 4.56 2.60
C LEU A 25 -7.65 4.72 2.42
N LEU A 26 -8.16 4.46 1.21
CA LEU A 26 -9.59 4.62 0.90
C LEU A 26 -10.45 3.62 1.67
N ALA A 27 -10.02 2.37 1.77
CA ALA A 27 -10.77 1.30 2.40
C ALA A 27 -10.89 1.53 3.91
N PHE A 28 -9.79 1.87 4.58
CA PHE A 28 -9.78 2.17 6.01
C PHE A 28 -10.59 3.43 6.35
N ARG A 29 -10.47 4.50 5.54
CA ARG A 29 -11.34 5.69 5.67
C ARG A 29 -12.82 5.33 5.57
N ARG A 30 -13.17 4.50 4.58
CA ARG A 30 -14.56 4.12 4.34
C ARG A 30 -15.09 3.23 5.45
N PHE A 31 -14.32 2.23 5.87
CA PHE A 31 -14.69 1.35 6.97
C PHE A 31 -14.85 2.12 8.28
N SER A 32 -13.91 3.02 8.63
CA SER A 32 -14.00 3.83 9.84
C SER A 32 -15.24 4.73 9.82
N THR A 33 -15.64 5.24 8.65
CA THR A 33 -16.87 6.03 8.50
C THR A 33 -18.13 5.20 8.74
N LEU A 34 -18.17 3.96 8.25
CA LEU A 34 -19.37 3.11 8.23
C LEU A 34 -19.53 2.22 9.47
N SER A 35 -18.45 1.89 10.16
CA SER A 35 -18.47 0.96 11.28
C SER A 35 -19.27 1.53 12.46
N ASP A 36 -20.22 0.78 13.00
CA ASP A 36 -20.94 1.13 14.22
C ASP A 36 -20.23 0.62 15.49
N ASP A 37 -19.20 -0.22 15.35
CA ASP A 37 -18.41 -0.73 16.45
C ASP A 37 -17.30 0.29 16.84
N PRO A 38 -17.28 0.81 18.08
CA PRO A 38 -16.34 1.85 18.47
C PRO A 38 -14.86 1.44 18.38
N GLU A 39 -14.54 0.20 18.73
CA GLU A 39 -13.15 -0.29 18.70
C GLU A 39 -12.66 -0.47 17.27
N ALA A 40 -13.42 -1.15 16.42
CA ALA A 40 -13.06 -1.35 15.02
C ALA A 40 -13.00 -0.03 14.25
N LYS A 41 -13.91 0.92 14.53
CA LYS A 41 -13.86 2.28 13.97
C LYS A 41 -12.58 3.01 14.37
N ALA A 42 -12.20 2.97 15.65
CA ALA A 42 -11.00 3.64 16.15
C ALA A 42 -9.73 3.06 15.52
N ILE A 43 -9.64 1.74 15.44
CA ILE A 43 -8.54 1.02 14.80
C ILE A 43 -8.43 1.40 13.31
N ALA A 44 -9.53 1.32 12.57
CA ALA A 44 -9.53 1.65 11.14
C ALA A 44 -9.15 3.12 10.90
N ASN A 45 -9.59 4.03 11.78
CA ASN A 45 -9.21 5.43 11.70
C ASN A 45 -7.72 5.62 12.00
N GLU A 46 -7.15 4.89 12.96
CA GLU A 46 -5.71 4.96 13.25
C GLU A 46 -4.87 4.51 12.07
N ILE A 47 -5.21 3.38 11.43
CA ILE A 47 -4.54 2.92 10.20
C ILE A 47 -4.72 3.95 9.07
N TYR A 48 -5.92 4.50 8.90
CA TYR A 48 -6.15 5.57 7.91
C TYR A 48 -5.24 6.79 8.14
N LEU A 49 -5.07 7.23 9.40
CA LEU A 49 -4.21 8.37 9.74
C LEU A 49 -2.73 8.10 9.48
N VAL A 50 -2.30 6.85 9.64
CA VAL A 50 -0.96 6.39 9.25
C VAL A 50 -0.82 6.45 7.72
N GLU A 51 -1.73 5.81 6.98
CA GLU A 51 -1.73 5.76 5.52
C GLU A 51 -1.78 7.15 4.85
N CYS A 52 -2.47 8.12 5.46
CA CYS A 52 -2.54 9.49 4.96
C CYS A 52 -1.32 10.36 5.35
N GLY A 53 -0.44 9.85 6.21
CA GLY A 53 0.75 10.54 6.70
C GLY A 53 0.50 11.52 7.86
N GLU A 54 -0.72 11.61 8.39
CA GLU A 54 -1.05 12.51 9.51
C GLU A 54 -0.48 12.02 10.84
N ARG A 55 -0.35 10.70 11.00
CA ARG A 55 0.20 10.08 12.20
C ARG A 55 1.22 8.99 11.82
N PRO A 56 2.40 9.37 11.28
CA PRO A 56 3.41 8.39 10.86
C PRO A 56 3.88 7.56 12.06
N ILE A 57 4.28 6.32 11.79
CA ILE A 57 4.74 5.39 12.83
C ILE A 57 6.05 5.91 13.45
N ILE A 58 6.95 6.46 12.63
CA ILE A 58 8.19 7.11 13.08
C ILE A 58 7.89 8.56 13.47
N ARG A 59 7.89 8.84 14.78
CA ARG A 59 7.69 10.21 15.29
C ARG A 59 8.78 11.16 14.82
N GLY A 60 8.38 12.33 14.32
CA GLY A 60 9.31 13.35 13.80
C GLY A 60 9.89 13.02 12.42
N SER A 61 9.32 12.04 11.72
CA SER A 61 9.66 11.73 10.33
C SER A 61 9.50 12.97 9.45
N GLU A 62 10.48 13.21 8.57
CA GLU A 62 10.40 14.25 7.53
C GLU A 62 9.25 13.99 6.53
N TYR A 63 8.66 12.79 6.56
CA TYR A 63 7.51 12.37 5.76
C TYR A 63 6.16 12.60 6.46
N THR A 64 6.12 13.32 7.58
CA THR A 64 4.86 13.76 8.17
C THR A 64 4.07 14.59 7.16
N GLY A 65 2.82 14.22 6.91
CA GLY A 65 1.94 14.79 5.88
C GLY A 65 2.11 14.18 4.48
N ILE A 66 2.96 13.17 4.32
CA ILE A 66 3.16 12.45 3.05
C ILE A 66 2.48 11.08 3.14
N LYS A 67 1.55 10.81 2.23
CA LYS A 67 0.82 9.54 2.13
C LYS A 67 1.79 8.37 1.90
N HIS A 68 1.47 7.19 2.43
CA HIS A 68 2.29 5.99 2.27
C HIS A 68 2.59 5.64 0.80
N CYS A 69 1.60 5.75 -0.10
CA CYS A 69 1.81 5.52 -1.52
C CYS A 69 2.82 6.49 -2.16
N GLU A 70 2.89 7.73 -1.68
CA GLU A 70 3.89 8.72 -2.10
C GLU A 70 5.26 8.41 -1.49
N GLN A 71 5.32 7.95 -0.23
CA GLN A 71 6.58 7.54 0.38
C GLN A 71 7.24 6.38 -0.41
N LEU A 72 6.45 5.40 -0.85
CA LEU A 72 6.90 4.32 -1.75
C LEU A 72 7.51 4.89 -3.05
N LYS A 73 6.82 5.85 -3.67
CA LYS A 73 7.30 6.52 -4.88
C LYS A 73 8.62 7.26 -4.63
N ILE A 74 8.67 8.09 -3.58
CA ILE A 74 9.86 8.87 -3.20
C ILE A 74 11.06 7.96 -2.91
N MET A 75 10.84 6.80 -2.27
CA MET A 75 11.88 5.81 -2.02
C MET A 75 12.57 5.37 -3.33
N PHE A 76 11.80 5.04 -4.38
CA PHE A 76 12.38 4.65 -5.67
C PHE A 76 12.92 5.85 -6.47
N GLU A 77 12.31 7.04 -6.38
CA GLU A 77 12.84 8.26 -6.99
C GLU A 77 14.21 8.63 -6.40
N SER A 78 14.45 8.34 -5.12
CA SER A 78 15.73 8.61 -4.44
C SER A 78 16.93 7.83 -5.02
N LEU A 79 16.67 6.75 -5.78
CA LEU A 79 17.72 6.05 -6.56
C LEU A 79 18.32 6.93 -7.67
N PHE A 80 17.63 8.02 -8.01
CA PHE A 80 17.98 8.93 -9.08
C PHE A 80 18.21 10.33 -8.55
N SER A 81 19.12 11.07 -9.17
CA SER A 81 19.41 12.44 -8.71
C SER A 81 18.34 13.44 -9.15
N ASN A 82 17.70 13.22 -10.31
CA ASN A 82 16.80 14.19 -10.95
C ASN A 82 15.63 13.52 -11.70
N ILE A 83 15.10 12.39 -11.21
CA ILE A 83 13.97 11.72 -11.84
C ILE A 83 12.77 11.77 -10.90
N ASN A 84 11.67 12.28 -11.42
CA ASN A 84 10.35 12.14 -10.83
C ASN A 84 9.56 11.19 -11.73
N PHE A 85 8.92 10.19 -11.14
CA PHE A 85 8.05 9.30 -11.89
C PHE A 85 6.75 10.02 -12.21
N ASP A 86 6.43 10.07 -13.51
CA ASP A 86 5.14 10.53 -14.01
C ASP A 86 4.09 9.43 -13.80
N ILE A 87 3.72 9.24 -12.53
CA ILE A 87 2.67 8.31 -12.13
C ILE A 87 1.36 9.09 -12.12
N PRO A 88 0.31 8.61 -12.82
CA PRO A 88 -0.99 9.25 -12.79
C PRO A 88 -1.50 9.46 -11.37
N SER A 89 -2.29 10.50 -11.14
CA SER A 89 -2.99 10.64 -9.88
C SER A 89 -3.82 9.38 -9.55
N PRO A 90 -3.93 8.97 -8.27
CA PRO A 90 -4.61 7.74 -7.87
C PRO A 90 -6.01 7.56 -8.50
N GLU A 91 -6.80 8.63 -8.59
CA GLU A 91 -8.15 8.63 -9.15
C GLU A 91 -8.23 8.19 -10.62
N ASN A 92 -7.12 8.25 -11.35
CA ASN A 92 -7.06 7.89 -12.76
C ASN A 92 -6.85 6.38 -12.98
N PHE A 93 -6.42 5.64 -11.95
CA PHE A 93 -6.19 4.20 -12.07
C PHE A 93 -7.51 3.45 -12.22
N GLU A 94 -7.62 2.64 -13.28
CA GLU A 94 -8.81 1.85 -13.56
C GLU A 94 -9.15 0.85 -12.45
N VAL A 95 -8.13 0.26 -11.80
CA VAL A 95 -8.31 -0.63 -10.64
C VAL A 95 -9.08 0.08 -9.50
N LEU A 96 -8.76 1.35 -9.22
CA LEU A 96 -9.42 2.12 -8.17
C LEU A 96 -10.83 2.55 -8.57
N ARG A 97 -11.02 3.01 -9.81
CA ARG A 97 -12.35 3.38 -10.33
C ARG A 97 -13.31 2.19 -10.33
N LYS A 98 -12.84 1.00 -10.73
CA LYS A 98 -13.65 -0.24 -10.72
C LYS A 98 -13.85 -0.79 -9.32
N ALA A 99 -12.87 -0.63 -8.43
CA ALA A 99 -13.01 -1.02 -7.04
C ALA A 99 -14.06 -0.16 -6.33
N ASP A 100 -14.31 1.09 -6.76
CA ASP A 100 -15.36 1.98 -6.26
C ASP A 100 -15.46 1.96 -4.73
N ILE A 101 -14.33 2.26 -4.09
CA ILE A 101 -14.15 2.14 -2.64
C ILE A 101 -14.89 3.26 -1.91
N GLU A 102 -15.00 4.45 -2.52
CA GLU A 102 -15.68 5.60 -1.91
C GLU A 102 -17.17 5.34 -1.67
N ASN A 103 -17.80 4.54 -2.53
CA ASN A 103 -19.19 4.13 -2.39
C ASN A 103 -19.36 2.71 -1.83
N ALA A 104 -18.27 2.07 -1.38
CA ALA A 104 -18.35 0.73 -0.81
C ALA A 104 -19.24 0.68 0.44
N ASP A 105 -19.90 -0.45 0.66
CA ASP A 105 -20.54 -0.77 1.92
C ASP A 105 -19.50 -1.29 2.94
N LEU A 106 -19.95 -1.52 4.18
CA LEU A 106 -19.08 -1.97 5.27
C LEU A 106 -18.38 -3.30 4.94
N VAL A 107 -19.10 -4.24 4.33
CA VAL A 107 -18.60 -5.58 4.01
C VAL A 107 -17.49 -5.51 2.96
N LYS A 108 -17.72 -4.74 1.89
CA LYS A 108 -16.74 -4.51 0.83
C LYS A 108 -15.52 -3.77 1.34
N SER A 109 -15.69 -2.73 2.18
CA SER A 109 -14.56 -2.02 2.76
C SER A 109 -13.72 -2.93 3.66
N LEU A 110 -14.35 -3.74 4.52
CA LEU A 110 -13.65 -4.71 5.38
C LEU A 110 -12.89 -5.75 4.54
N ALA A 111 -13.52 -6.28 3.49
CA ALA A 111 -12.91 -7.25 2.59
C ALA A 111 -11.63 -6.72 1.94
N ILE A 112 -11.63 -5.45 1.53
CA ILE A 112 -10.45 -4.81 0.94
C ILE A 112 -9.37 -4.53 1.99
N CYS A 113 -9.74 -4.00 3.17
CA CYS A 113 -8.80 -3.78 4.27
C CYS A 113 -8.06 -5.07 4.64
N ASP A 114 -8.82 -6.16 4.87
CA ASP A 114 -8.27 -7.46 5.26
C ASP A 114 -7.31 -8.02 4.22
N LEU A 115 -7.70 -7.93 2.95
CA LEU A 115 -6.90 -8.46 1.84
C LEU A 115 -5.59 -7.69 1.67
N ILE A 116 -5.61 -6.37 1.76
CA ILE A 116 -4.39 -5.54 1.61
C ILE A 116 -3.43 -5.81 2.77
N GLU A 117 -3.88 -5.67 4.01
CA GLU A 117 -2.99 -5.81 5.17
C GLU A 117 -2.48 -7.24 5.37
N THR A 118 -3.26 -8.27 5.03
CA THR A 118 -2.79 -9.66 5.10
C THR A 118 -1.73 -9.97 4.03
N THR A 119 -1.70 -9.22 2.92
CA THR A 119 -0.73 -9.42 1.83
C THR A 119 0.47 -8.48 1.91
N ALA A 120 0.34 -7.35 2.61
CA ALA A 120 1.35 -6.31 2.71
C ALA A 120 2.74 -6.83 3.13
N PRO A 121 2.91 -7.68 4.18
CA PRO A 121 4.24 -8.11 4.62
C PRO A 121 5.05 -8.80 3.52
N PHE A 122 4.40 -9.68 2.76
CA PHE A 122 5.04 -10.38 1.65
C PHE A 122 5.49 -9.38 0.58
N VAL A 123 4.62 -8.43 0.22
CA VAL A 123 4.90 -7.39 -0.78
C VAL A 123 6.06 -6.49 -0.34
N ILE A 124 6.10 -6.09 0.93
CA ILE A 124 7.16 -5.25 1.51
C ILE A 124 8.53 -5.93 1.43
N HIS A 125 8.60 -7.24 1.70
CA HIS A 125 9.84 -7.99 1.53
C HIS A 125 10.32 -8.03 0.07
N PHE A 126 9.42 -8.27 -0.88
CA PHE A 126 9.78 -8.20 -2.31
C PHE A 126 10.31 -6.82 -2.70
N TYR A 127 9.75 -5.76 -2.12
CA TYR A 127 10.20 -4.40 -2.39
C TYR A 127 11.56 -4.07 -1.85
N GLN A 128 11.87 -4.54 -0.64
CA GLN A 128 13.20 -4.38 -0.08
C GLN A 128 14.25 -5.01 -0.99
N ASP A 129 14.02 -6.24 -1.45
CA ASP A 129 14.93 -6.92 -2.36
C ASP A 129 15.03 -6.20 -3.71
N PHE A 130 13.89 -5.77 -4.27
CA PHE A 130 13.86 -5.05 -5.54
C PHE A 130 14.59 -3.70 -5.47
N LEU A 131 14.41 -2.94 -4.38
CA LEU A 131 15.12 -1.69 -4.12
C LEU A 131 16.63 -1.91 -4.06
N ILE A 132 17.08 -2.94 -3.32
CA ILE A 132 18.51 -3.29 -3.21
C ILE A 132 19.08 -3.64 -4.59
N GLN A 133 18.37 -4.44 -5.39
CA GLN A 133 18.82 -4.80 -6.74
C GLN A 133 18.96 -3.55 -7.63
N CYS A 134 17.99 -2.63 -7.57
CA CYS A 134 18.04 -1.39 -8.33
C CYS A 134 19.18 -0.48 -7.86
N GLN A 135 19.38 -0.36 -6.55
CA GLN A 135 20.46 0.41 -5.94
C GLN A 135 21.83 -0.10 -6.41
N LEU A 136 22.05 -1.42 -6.36
CA LEU A 136 23.29 -2.06 -6.82
C LEU A 136 23.49 -1.84 -8.33
N ALA A 137 22.45 -2.01 -9.14
CA ALA A 137 22.52 -1.82 -10.58
C ALA A 137 22.85 -0.36 -10.97
N LEU A 138 22.46 0.61 -10.16
CA LEU A 138 22.73 2.04 -10.35
C LEU A 138 24.01 2.52 -9.65
N GLY A 139 24.68 1.67 -8.87
CA GLY A 139 25.88 2.05 -8.09
C GLY A 139 25.61 3.14 -7.05
N ARG A 140 24.41 3.16 -6.45
CA ARG A 140 24.00 4.19 -5.48
C ARG A 140 24.40 3.82 -4.05
N SER A 141 24.96 4.77 -3.32
CA SER A 141 25.23 4.63 -1.87
C SER A 141 23.91 4.59 -1.10
N SER A 142 23.85 3.79 -0.03
CA SER A 142 22.67 3.62 0.81
C SER A 142 22.27 4.91 1.52
N GLU A 143 23.22 5.83 1.75
CA GLU A 143 22.96 7.12 2.41
C GLU A 143 22.02 8.03 1.60
N PHE A 144 21.88 7.81 0.30
CA PHE A 144 20.99 8.59 -0.57
C PHE A 144 19.62 7.93 -0.76
N VAL A 145 19.44 6.69 -0.31
CA VAL A 145 18.19 5.96 -0.46
C VAL A 145 17.26 6.32 0.70
N LYS A 146 16.12 6.93 0.36
CA LYS A 146 15.09 7.35 1.31
C LYS A 146 14.24 6.15 1.72
N ARG A 147 14.60 5.49 2.83
CA ARG A 147 14.02 4.19 3.24
C ARG A 147 12.81 4.28 4.17
N ASN A 148 12.32 5.47 4.52
CA ASN A 148 11.26 5.67 5.50
C ASN A 148 10.03 4.78 5.28
N TYR A 149 9.57 4.59 4.04
CA TYR A 149 8.48 3.67 3.73
C TYR A 149 8.78 2.25 4.23
N LEU A 150 9.96 1.70 3.91
CA LEU A 150 10.34 0.37 4.40
C LEU A 150 10.59 0.37 5.90
N ASP A 151 11.19 1.42 6.45
CA ASP A 151 11.50 1.47 7.88
C ASP A 151 10.21 1.47 8.71
N GLU A 152 9.18 2.25 8.33
CA GLU A 152 7.87 2.25 8.99
C GLU A 152 7.21 0.86 8.96
N HIS A 153 7.41 0.09 7.88
CA HIS A 153 6.89 -1.27 7.76
C HIS A 153 7.80 -2.36 8.39
N ASN A 154 9.10 -2.09 8.48
CA ASN A 154 10.14 -2.99 9.00
C ASN A 154 10.45 -2.77 10.48
N LEU A 155 9.75 -1.86 11.18
CA LEU A 155 9.94 -1.64 12.62
C LEU A 155 9.69 -2.89 13.50
N THR A 156 9.45 -4.08 12.91
CA THR A 156 9.41 -5.43 13.50
C THR A 156 8.42 -5.55 14.66
N GLU A 157 7.41 -6.40 14.60
CA GLU A 157 7.46 -7.86 14.82
C GLU A 157 8.36 -8.29 16.01
N GLY A 158 8.88 -7.38 16.83
CA GLY A 158 9.90 -7.65 17.84
C GLY A 158 10.17 -6.58 18.90
N ASP A 159 9.65 -5.35 18.83
CA ASP A 159 9.84 -4.37 19.91
C ASP A 159 8.61 -3.46 20.10
N THR A 160 7.85 -3.71 21.18
CA THR A 160 7.01 -2.79 22.00
C THR A 160 6.32 -1.55 21.38
N CYS A 161 6.11 -1.48 20.07
CA CYS A 161 5.28 -0.49 19.41
C CYS A 161 3.89 -1.11 19.23
N GLU A 162 3.04 -0.89 20.23
CA GLU A 162 1.69 -1.44 20.33
C GLU A 162 0.94 -1.38 18.98
N LEU A 163 0.63 -2.59 18.48
CA LEU A 163 -0.26 -2.96 17.39
C LEU A 163 0.23 -2.62 15.99
N GLN A 164 0.96 -3.55 15.38
CA GLN A 164 1.17 -3.53 13.93
C GLN A 164 -0.16 -3.64 13.19
N HIS A 165 -0.25 -3.14 11.95
CA HIS A 165 -1.50 -3.14 11.17
C HIS A 165 -2.20 -4.51 11.13
N ILE A 166 -1.45 -5.62 11.13
CA ILE A 166 -2.03 -6.98 11.17
C ILE A 166 -2.68 -7.31 12.52
N GLU A 167 -2.07 -6.93 13.63
CA GLU A 167 -2.66 -7.12 14.96
C GLU A 167 -3.88 -6.22 15.15
N MET A 168 -3.77 -4.96 14.71
CA MET A 168 -4.87 -4.00 14.65
C MET A 168 -6.03 -4.56 13.82
N LEU A 169 -5.75 -5.05 12.62
CA LEU A 169 -6.72 -5.70 11.75
C LEU A 169 -7.34 -6.92 12.41
N GLY A 170 -6.53 -7.76 13.09
CA GLY A 170 -7.01 -8.92 13.84
C GLY A 170 -8.06 -8.53 14.87
N ARG A 171 -7.79 -7.48 15.67
CA ARG A 171 -8.73 -6.92 16.64
C ARG A 171 -9.96 -6.30 15.98
N MET A 172 -9.76 -5.52 14.91
CA MET A 172 -10.85 -4.94 14.11
C MET A 172 -11.82 -6.02 13.62
N LYS A 173 -11.30 -7.20 13.24
CA LYS A 173 -12.08 -8.33 12.70
C LYS A 173 -12.87 -9.11 13.74
N LEU A 174 -12.49 -9.08 15.02
CA LEU A 174 -13.16 -9.88 16.07
C LEU A 174 -14.66 -9.59 16.15
N ASN A 175 -15.05 -8.32 15.94
CA ASN A 175 -16.43 -7.87 16.02
C ASN A 175 -17.23 -8.09 14.71
N TYR A 176 -16.62 -8.73 13.70
CA TYR A 176 -17.19 -8.92 12.37
C TYR A 176 -17.09 -10.37 11.87
N SER A 177 -17.00 -11.35 12.76
CA SER A 177 -16.91 -12.78 12.42
C SER A 177 -17.99 -13.28 11.45
N ASP A 178 -19.24 -12.86 11.67
CA ASP A 178 -20.38 -13.20 10.81
C ASP A 178 -20.27 -12.56 9.41
N VAL A 179 -19.68 -11.36 9.34
CA VAL A 179 -19.43 -10.67 8.07
C VAL A 179 -18.32 -11.37 7.29
N ILE A 180 -17.21 -11.70 7.95
CA ILE A 180 -16.03 -12.33 7.34
C ILE A 180 -16.37 -13.73 6.80
N SER A 181 -17.25 -14.46 7.47
CA SER A 181 -17.73 -15.78 7.01
C SER A 181 -18.77 -15.70 5.90
N SER A 182 -19.25 -14.51 5.54
CA SER A 182 -20.32 -14.35 4.56
C SER A 182 -19.85 -14.55 3.10
N THR A 183 -20.80 -14.97 2.24
CA THR A 183 -20.56 -15.05 0.79
C THR A 183 -20.26 -13.68 0.17
N ALA A 184 -20.88 -12.61 0.68
CA ALA A 184 -20.67 -11.26 0.18
C ALA A 184 -19.21 -10.81 0.38
N TYR A 185 -18.67 -11.03 1.59
CA TYR A 185 -17.28 -10.75 1.92
C TYR A 185 -16.29 -11.44 0.98
N ASN A 186 -16.42 -12.77 0.84
CA ASN A 186 -15.58 -13.57 -0.05
C ASN A 186 -15.70 -13.13 -1.52
N THR A 187 -16.89 -12.72 -1.93
CA THR A 187 -17.13 -12.20 -3.28
C THR A 187 -16.40 -10.88 -3.50
N HIS A 188 -16.44 -9.96 -2.54
CA HIS A 188 -15.73 -8.69 -2.63
C HIS A 188 -14.21 -8.87 -2.67
N GLN A 189 -13.66 -9.76 -1.82
CA GLN A 189 -12.23 -10.10 -1.90
C GLN A 189 -11.86 -10.62 -3.28
N ARG A 190 -12.60 -11.59 -3.81
CA ARG A 190 -12.33 -12.17 -5.15
C ARG A 190 -12.43 -11.13 -6.25
N ILE A 191 -13.41 -10.23 -6.20
CA ILE A 191 -13.54 -9.13 -7.17
C ILE A 191 -12.29 -8.24 -7.11
N PHE A 192 -11.87 -7.82 -5.91
CA PHE A 192 -10.69 -6.97 -5.77
C PHE A 192 -9.42 -7.67 -6.25
N VAL A 193 -9.18 -8.93 -5.86
CA VAL A 193 -8.07 -9.76 -6.36
C VAL A 193 -8.04 -9.79 -7.88
N ASN A 194 -9.18 -10.00 -8.54
CA ASN A 194 -9.24 -10.02 -9.99
C ASN A 194 -8.87 -8.67 -10.62
N LEU A 195 -9.33 -7.55 -10.04
CA LEU A 195 -8.99 -6.21 -10.51
C LEU A 195 -7.49 -5.93 -10.36
N VAL A 196 -6.92 -6.25 -9.20
CA VAL A 196 -5.48 -6.11 -8.94
C VAL A 196 -4.65 -7.00 -9.88
N SER A 197 -5.08 -8.25 -10.09
CA SER A 197 -4.38 -9.19 -10.97
C SER A 197 -4.38 -8.73 -12.43
N GLN A 198 -5.49 -8.15 -12.90
CA GLN A 198 -5.57 -7.55 -14.23
C GLN A 198 -4.65 -6.34 -14.36
N HIS A 199 -4.61 -5.48 -13.35
CA HIS A 199 -3.71 -4.32 -13.29
C HIS A 199 -2.25 -4.75 -13.36
N PHE A 200 -1.82 -5.68 -12.50
CA PHE A 200 -0.46 -6.22 -12.50
C PHE A 200 -0.10 -6.91 -13.82
N SER A 201 -1.03 -7.66 -14.41
CA SER A 201 -0.82 -8.27 -15.74
C SER A 201 -0.61 -7.23 -16.84
N GLY A 202 -1.27 -6.07 -16.74
CA GLY A 202 -1.04 -4.93 -17.62
C GLY A 202 0.37 -4.36 -17.45
N CYS A 203 0.76 -4.05 -16.21
CA CYS A 203 2.08 -3.53 -15.89
C CYS A 203 3.21 -4.49 -16.30
N LEU A 204 3.06 -5.80 -16.08
CA LEU A 204 4.05 -6.80 -16.51
C LEU A 204 4.29 -6.78 -18.03
N LYS A 205 3.22 -6.67 -18.83
CA LYS A 205 3.32 -6.54 -20.30
C LYS A 205 4.01 -5.24 -20.71
N GLU A 206 3.91 -4.18 -19.91
CA GLU A 206 4.62 -2.92 -20.16
C GLU A 206 6.09 -3.02 -19.77
N MET A 207 6.42 -3.73 -18.69
CA MET A 207 7.80 -4.04 -18.30
C MET A 207 8.52 -4.86 -19.37
N GLU A 208 7.86 -5.86 -19.98
CA GLU A 208 8.43 -6.69 -21.04
C GLU A 208 8.80 -5.88 -22.30
N LYS A 209 8.12 -4.76 -22.53
CA LYS A 209 8.38 -3.84 -23.65
C LYS A 209 9.45 -2.79 -23.33
N SER A 210 9.69 -2.53 -22.04
CA SER A 210 10.70 -1.60 -21.55
C SER A 210 12.09 -2.20 -21.70
#